data_AF-A0AAW9KN39-F1
#
_entry.id   AF-A0AAW9KN39-F1
#
_cell.length_a   1.000
_cell.length_b   1.000
_cell.length_c   1.000
_cell.angle_alpha   90.00
_cell.angle_beta   90.00
_cell.angle_gamma   90.00
#
_symmetry.space_group_name_H-M   'P 1'
#
loop_
_entity.id
_entity.type
_entity.pdbx_description
1 polymer ?
#
loop_
_entity_poly.entity_id
_entity_poly.type
_entity_poly.pdbx_seq_one_letter_code
_entity_poly.pdbx_strand_id
1 'polypeptide(L)'
;IKGTRPRGSNKEEDLRNSLELINSEKDKAELLMVVDLERNDLSKVCKPDSVNVTELFKLETYATVFHLVSTVEGELKDNISAVRCIKECFPGGSITGTPKIRAMEIIEELEKVKRNFYTGSIG
;
A
#
# COMPACT_ATOMS: atom_id res chain seq x y z
N ILE A 1 2.08 0.71 -1.78
CA ILE A 1 3.49 0.33 -2.06
C ILE A 1 3.68 -1.12 -1.63
N LYS A 2 4.04 -2.02 -2.55
CA LYS A 2 4.38 -3.43 -2.27
C LYS A 2 5.37 -3.92 -3.32
N GLY A 3 6.11 -4.98 -2.98
CA GLY A 3 7.25 -5.44 -3.76
C GLY A 3 8.48 -4.57 -3.54
N THR A 4 9.63 -5.22 -3.41
CA THR A 4 10.90 -4.55 -3.11
C THR A 4 12.05 -5.34 -3.71
N ARG A 5 13.00 -4.63 -4.31
CA ARG A 5 14.32 -5.17 -4.68
C ARG A 5 15.40 -4.15 -4.32
N PRO A 6 16.62 -4.58 -3.95
CA PRO A 6 17.70 -3.66 -3.63
C PRO A 6 18.23 -2.98 -4.89
N ARG A 7 18.81 -1.79 -4.72
CA ARG A 7 19.67 -1.19 -5.76
C ARG A 7 20.89 -2.08 -6.00
N GLY A 8 21.35 -2.13 -7.25
CA GLY A 8 22.52 -2.92 -7.62
C GLY A 8 23.83 -2.26 -7.23
N SER A 9 24.86 -3.07 -7.00
CA SER A 9 26.24 -2.62 -6.81
C SER A 9 26.86 -2.04 -8.08
N ASN A 10 26.26 -2.36 -9.24
CA ASN A 10 26.65 -1.90 -10.56
C ASN A 10 25.40 -1.78 -11.45
N LYS A 11 25.57 -1.18 -12.65
CA LYS A 11 24.45 -0.89 -13.57
C LYS A 11 23.72 -2.14 -14.06
N GLU A 12 24.43 -3.24 -14.29
CA GLU A 12 23.82 -4.48 -14.80
C GLU A 12 22.95 -5.13 -13.73
N GLU A 13 23.44 -5.20 -12.50
CA GLU A 13 22.68 -5.68 -11.35
C GLU A 13 21.49 -4.78 -11.05
N ASP A 14 21.66 -3.46 -11.12
CA ASP A 14 20.60 -2.50 -10.86
C ASP A 14 19.44 -2.66 -11.85
N LEU A 15 19.77 -2.80 -13.14
CA LEU A 15 18.81 -3.07 -14.19
C LEU A 15 18.14 -4.43 -13.98
N ARG A 16 18.91 -5.49 -13.69
CA ARG A 16 18.36 -6.83 -13.43
C ARG A 16 17.36 -6.81 -12.28
N ASN A 17 17.70 -6.19 -11.15
CA ASN A 17 16.84 -6.11 -9.98
C ASN A 17 15.54 -5.32 -10.27
N SER A 18 15.65 -4.22 -11.02
CA SER A 18 14.48 -3.44 -11.46
C SER A 18 13.54 -4.25 -12.37
N LEU A 19 14.11 -5.00 -13.32
CA LEU A 19 13.37 -5.84 -14.27
C LEU A 19 12.76 -7.06 -13.58
N GLU A 20 13.45 -7.63 -12.60
CA GLU A 20 12.90 -8.71 -11.78
C GLU A 20 11.65 -8.21 -11.04
N LEU A 21 11.72 -7.03 -10.42
CA LEU A 21 10.58 -6.47 -9.69
C LEU A 21 9.40 -6.15 -10.60
N ILE A 22 9.64 -5.46 -11.74
CA ILE A 22 8.56 -5.06 -12.65
C ILE A 22 7.90 -6.25 -13.36
N ASN A 23 8.58 -7.40 -13.45
CA ASN A 23 8.04 -8.62 -14.06
C ASN A 23 7.56 -9.65 -13.03
N SER A 24 7.69 -9.39 -11.73
CA SER A 24 7.26 -10.31 -10.69
C SER A 24 5.72 -10.35 -10.59
N GLU A 25 5.13 -11.46 -11.06
CA GLU A 25 3.69 -11.72 -10.93
C GLU A 25 3.24 -11.76 -9.47
N LYS A 26 4.08 -12.32 -8.58
CA LYS A 26 3.84 -12.34 -7.14
C LYS A 26 3.74 -10.92 -6.58
N ASP A 27 4.73 -10.07 -6.82
CA ASP A 27 4.78 -8.72 -6.27
C ASP A 27 3.63 -7.85 -6.82
N LYS A 28 3.25 -8.04 -8.10
CA LYS A 28 2.06 -7.41 -8.69
C LYS A 28 0.76 -7.87 -8.03
N ALA A 29 0.61 -9.18 -7.80
CA ALA A 29 -0.59 -9.72 -7.14
C ALA A 29 -0.72 -9.19 -5.70
N GLU A 30 0.37 -9.15 -4.94
CA GLU A 30 0.39 -8.58 -3.59
C GLU A 30 0.03 -7.08 -3.60
N LEU A 31 0.59 -6.30 -4.53
CA LEU A 31 0.25 -4.87 -4.64
C LEU A 31 -1.19 -4.66 -5.09
N LEU A 32 -1.71 -5.46 -6.02
CA LEU A 32 -3.09 -5.37 -6.48
C LEU A 32 -4.07 -5.59 -5.32
N MET A 33 -3.81 -6.59 -4.49
CA MET A 33 -4.62 -6.87 -3.30
C MET A 33 -4.65 -5.69 -2.31
N VAL A 34 -3.54 -4.96 -2.18
CA VAL A 34 -3.50 -3.73 -1.38
C VAL A 34 -4.26 -2.60 -2.07
N VAL A 35 -4.10 -2.42 -3.37
CA VAL A 35 -4.84 -1.39 -4.15
C VAL A 35 -6.34 -1.59 -4.00
N ASP A 36 -6.84 -2.81 -4.11
CA ASP A 36 -8.27 -3.09 -3.94
C ASP A 36 -8.77 -2.82 -2.52
N LEU A 37 -7.96 -3.12 -1.50
CA LEU A 37 -8.27 -2.78 -0.12
C LEU A 37 -8.38 -1.25 0.06
N GLU A 38 -7.43 -0.48 -0.45
CA GLU A 38 -7.43 0.98 -0.35
C GLU A 38 -8.59 1.61 -1.13
N ARG A 39 -8.92 1.09 -2.32
CA ARG A 39 -10.12 1.49 -3.08
C ARG A 39 -11.39 1.26 -2.27
N ASN A 40 -11.50 0.10 -1.63
CA ASN A 40 -12.63 -0.22 -0.76
C ASN A 40 -12.72 0.75 0.43
N ASP A 41 -11.60 1.07 1.07
CA ASP A 41 -11.60 1.99 2.21
C ASP A 41 -11.97 3.42 1.81
N LEU A 42 -11.42 3.93 0.71
CA LEU A 42 -11.80 5.24 0.15
C LEU A 42 -13.27 5.29 -0.27
N SER A 43 -13.82 4.21 -0.82
CA SER A 43 -15.24 4.18 -1.27
C SER A 43 -16.26 4.47 -0.16
N LYS A 44 -15.90 4.22 1.10
CA LYS A 44 -16.74 4.51 2.27
C LYS A 44 -16.94 6.02 2.46
N VAL A 45 -15.94 6.83 2.11
CA VAL A 45 -15.85 8.27 2.41
C VAL A 45 -15.85 9.17 1.18
N CYS A 46 -15.53 8.64 0.01
CA CYS A 46 -15.52 9.35 -1.25
C CYS A 46 -16.87 9.30 -1.99
N LYS A 47 -17.10 10.27 -2.87
CA LYS A 47 -18.27 10.33 -3.75
C LYS A 47 -18.32 9.06 -4.63
N PRO A 48 -19.51 8.50 -4.92
CA PRO A 48 -19.64 7.41 -5.88
C PRO A 48 -18.90 7.73 -7.19
N ASP A 49 -18.30 6.71 -7.80
CA ASP A 49 -17.57 6.80 -9.07
C ASP A 49 -16.34 7.74 -9.11
N SER A 50 -15.97 8.35 -7.97
CA SER A 50 -14.77 9.21 -7.89
C SER A 50 -13.48 8.45 -7.58
N VAL A 51 -13.57 7.23 -7.03
CA VAL A 51 -12.41 6.44 -6.60
C VAL A 51 -11.76 5.74 -7.78
N ASN A 52 -10.57 6.19 -8.17
CA ASN A 52 -9.87 5.73 -9.37
C ASN A 52 -8.40 5.38 -9.06
N VAL A 53 -7.86 4.43 -9.81
CA VAL A 53 -6.43 4.10 -9.78
C VAL A 53 -5.74 4.88 -10.90
N THR A 54 -4.98 5.91 -10.54
CA THR A 54 -4.33 6.81 -11.51
C THR A 54 -2.99 6.27 -12.00
N GLU A 55 -2.31 5.47 -11.18
CA GLU A 55 -1.08 4.76 -11.53
C GLU A 55 -1.12 3.34 -10.96
N LEU A 56 -0.74 2.34 -11.75
CA LEU A 56 -0.75 0.93 -11.35
C LEU A 56 0.59 0.27 -11.67
N PHE A 57 1.25 -0.29 -10.65
CA PHE A 57 2.54 -1.00 -10.76
C PHE A 57 3.70 -0.15 -11.29
N LYS A 58 3.71 1.14 -10.97
CA LYS A 58 4.82 2.03 -11.31
C LYS A 58 6.07 1.63 -10.52
N LEU A 59 7.17 1.42 -11.23
CA LEU A 59 8.47 1.20 -10.59
C LEU A 59 9.03 2.54 -10.11
N GLU A 60 9.22 2.69 -8.81
CA GLU A 60 9.89 3.84 -8.22
C GLU A 60 11.29 3.48 -7.73
N THR A 61 12.24 4.36 -8.01
CA THR A 61 13.64 4.20 -7.63
C THR A 61 13.95 5.07 -6.42
N TYR A 62 14.38 4.44 -5.34
CA TYR A 62 14.86 5.10 -4.13
C TYR A 62 16.39 4.93 -4.00
N ALA A 63 16.97 5.55 -2.97
CA ALA A 63 18.40 5.54 -2.73
C ALA A 63 18.97 4.11 -2.57
N THR A 64 18.23 3.22 -1.92
CA THR A 64 18.70 1.86 -1.57
C THR A 64 17.85 0.73 -2.14
N VAL A 65 16.63 1.02 -2.60
CA VAL A 65 15.68 0.02 -3.11
C VAL A 65 14.86 0.53 -4.29
N PHE A 66 14.24 -0.41 -5.01
CA PHE A 66 13.11 -0.19 -5.90
C PHE A 66 11.82 -0.65 -5.23
N HIS A 67 10.71 0.02 -5.55
CA HIS A 67 9.37 -0.37 -5.12
C HIS A 67 8.39 -0.37 -6.29
N LEU A 68 7.37 -1.24 -6.24
CA LEU A 68 6.16 -1.02 -7.03
C LEU A 68 5.20 -0.13 -6.23
N VAL A 69 4.73 0.91 -6.91
CA VAL A 69 3.83 1.93 -6.38
C VAL A 69 2.60 2.00 -7.26
N SER A 70 1.46 2.18 -6.60
CA SER A 70 0.19 2.44 -7.27
C SER A 70 -0.48 3.58 -6.53
N THR A 71 -1.19 4.42 -7.26
CA THR A 71 -1.83 5.62 -6.76
C THR A 71 -3.34 5.45 -6.87
N VAL A 72 -4.04 5.66 -5.75
CA VAL A 72 -5.50 5.63 -5.67
C VAL A 72 -5.97 6.98 -5.17
N GLU A 73 -6.90 7.59 -5.90
CA GLU A 73 -7.43 8.91 -5.62
C GLU A 73 -8.95 8.86 -5.59
N GLY A 74 -9.58 9.79 -4.86
CA GLY A 74 -11.03 9.92 -4.79
C GLY A 74 -11.45 11.27 -4.22
N GLU A 75 -12.65 11.73 -4.58
CA GLU A 75 -13.18 13.00 -4.09
C GLU A 75 -14.00 12.75 -2.82
N LEU A 76 -13.67 13.43 -1.72
CA LEU A 76 -14.42 13.27 -0.47
C LEU A 76 -15.88 13.73 -0.64
N LYS A 77 -16.82 13.03 0.02
CA LYS A 77 -18.20 13.51 0.17
C LYS A 77 -18.21 14.87 0.88
N ASP A 78 -19.12 15.76 0.49
CA ASP A 78 -19.12 17.15 0.98
C ASP A 78 -19.22 17.28 2.51
N ASN A 79 -19.82 16.29 3.19
CA ASN A 79 -20.01 16.27 4.64
C ASN A 79 -18.98 15.40 5.40
N ILE A 80 -17.89 14.98 4.74
CA ILE A 80 -16.86 14.12 5.34
C ILE A 80 -15.57 14.92 5.53
N SER A 81 -15.05 14.91 6.76
CA SER A 81 -13.77 15.54 7.07
C SER A 81 -12.58 14.66 6.70
N ALA A 82 -11.42 15.28 6.46
CA ALA A 82 -10.16 14.57 6.25
C ALA A 82 -9.80 13.63 7.42
N VAL A 83 -10.13 14.02 8.66
CA VAL A 83 -9.94 13.17 9.85
C VAL A 83 -10.75 11.88 9.76
N ARG A 84 -11.98 11.93 9.24
CA ARG A 84 -12.78 10.72 9.03
C ARG A 84 -12.20 9.85 7.92
N CYS A 85 -11.67 10.45 6.85
CA CYS A 85 -10.97 9.72 5.79
C CYS A 85 -9.77 8.93 6.35
N ILE A 86 -8.92 9.59 7.14
CA ILE A 86 -7.77 8.93 7.80
C ILE A 86 -8.25 7.76 8.66
N LYS A 87 -9.30 7.93 9.47
CA LYS A 87 -9.84 6.85 10.32
C LYS A 87 -10.32 5.63 9.55
N GLU A 88 -10.89 5.82 8.36
CA GLU A 88 -11.39 4.69 7.54
C GLU A 88 -10.26 3.95 6.82
N CYS A 89 -9.20 4.66 6.42
CA CYS A 89 -8.05 4.07 5.75
C CYS A 89 -7.05 3.45 6.75
N PHE A 90 -7.09 3.87 8.01
CA PHE A 90 -6.16 3.43 9.04
C PHE A 90 -6.50 2.03 9.62
N PRO A 91 -5.50 1.17 9.88
CA PRO A 91 -4.10 1.27 9.47
C PRO A 91 -3.95 0.89 8.00
N GLY A 92 -2.89 1.37 7.34
CA GLY A 92 -2.68 1.14 5.90
C GLY A 92 -2.59 -0.34 5.52
N GLY A 93 -3.09 -0.71 4.34
CA GLY A 93 -3.18 -2.12 3.93
C GLY A 93 -1.85 -2.87 3.87
N SER A 94 -0.74 -2.16 3.59
CA SER A 94 0.59 -2.77 3.43
C SER A 94 1.25 -3.23 4.73
N ILE A 95 0.79 -2.72 5.89
CA ILE A 95 1.31 -3.00 7.23
C ILE A 95 0.41 -3.95 8.03
N THR A 96 -0.85 -4.11 7.62
CA THR A 96 -1.79 -5.09 8.18
C THR A 96 -1.82 -6.35 7.33
N GLY A 97 -2.29 -6.25 6.09
CA GLY A 97 -2.73 -7.36 5.25
C GLY A 97 -4.20 -7.24 4.84
N THR A 98 -4.64 -8.14 3.96
CA THR A 98 -6.00 -8.20 3.39
C THR A 98 -6.56 -9.61 3.54
N PRO A 99 -7.79 -9.82 4.07
CA PRO A 99 -8.71 -8.82 4.63
C PRO A 99 -8.20 -8.15 5.92
N LYS A 100 -8.36 -6.82 6.02
CA LYS A 100 -7.73 -5.99 7.06
C LYS A 100 -8.03 -6.44 8.50
N ILE A 101 -9.31 -6.66 8.83
CA ILE A 101 -9.72 -7.06 10.19
C ILE A 101 -9.10 -8.40 10.58
N ARG A 102 -9.22 -9.42 9.72
CA ARG A 102 -8.67 -10.74 10.02
C ARG A 102 -7.14 -10.72 10.12
N ALA A 103 -6.46 -9.93 9.27
CA ALA A 103 -5.02 -9.76 9.35
C ALA A 103 -4.61 -9.13 10.70
N MET A 104 -5.34 -8.13 11.19
CA MET A 104 -5.08 -7.52 12.51
C MET A 104 -5.31 -8.49 13.68
N GLU A 105 -6.35 -9.33 13.61
CA GLU A 105 -6.57 -10.38 14.61
C GLU A 105 -5.40 -11.36 14.67
N ILE A 106 -4.94 -11.83 13.51
CA ILE A 106 -3.78 -12.73 13.42
C ILE A 106 -2.50 -12.06 13.94
N ILE A 107 -2.31 -10.77 13.65
CA ILE A 107 -1.18 -9.99 14.20
C ILE A 107 -1.22 -9.98 15.73
N GLU A 108 -2.38 -9.72 16.34
CA GLU A 108 -2.53 -9.72 17.80
C GLU A 108 -2.33 -11.13 18.39
N GLU A 109 -2.74 -12.19 17.68
CA GLU A 109 -2.52 -13.59 18.08
C GLU A 109 -1.02 -13.99 18.04
N LEU A 110 -0.26 -13.49 17.06
CA LEU A 110 1.11 -13.92 16.79
C LEU A 110 2.20 -13.03 17.42
N GLU A 111 1.97 -11.72 17.50
CA GLU A 111 2.96 -10.78 18.03
C GLU A 111 2.94 -10.75 19.56
N LYS A 112 4.12 -10.89 20.16
CA LYS A 112 4.26 -10.94 21.63
C LYS A 112 4.09 -9.57 22.30
N VAL A 113 4.12 -8.49 21.53
CA VAL A 113 4.07 -7.11 22.01
C VAL A 113 3.20 -6.28 21.09
N LYS A 114 2.53 -5.28 21.66
CA LYS A 114 1.74 -4.32 20.87
C LYS A 114 2.65 -3.39 20.09
N ARG A 115 2.29 -3.13 18.83
CA ARG A 115 3.05 -2.25 17.93
C ARG A 115 3.10 -0.79 18.41
N ASN A 116 2.11 -0.33 19.18
CA ASN A 116 2.00 1.07 19.63
C ASN A 116 2.16 2.04 18.45
N PHE A 117 3.21 2.87 18.44
CA PHE A 117 3.49 3.82 17.36
C PHE A 117 4.04 3.14 16.09
N TYR A 118 4.64 1.95 16.19
CA TYR A 118 5.15 1.23 15.03
C TYR A 118 4.00 0.89 14.10
N THR A 119 4.16 1.20 12.80
CA THR A 119 3.10 1.09 11.79
C THR A 119 1.86 1.97 12.07
N GLY A 120 1.98 3.01 12.91
CA GLY A 120 0.98 4.05 13.06
C GLY A 120 1.08 5.14 11.98
N SER A 121 0.44 6.29 12.23
CA SER A 121 0.50 7.47 11.36
C SER A 121 0.92 8.71 12.18
N ILE A 122 1.64 9.62 11.54
CA ILE A 122 2.02 10.95 12.08
C ILE A 122 1.73 12.00 11.02
N GLY A 123 1.17 13.15 11.40
CA GLY A 123 0.79 14.23 10.51
C GLY A 123 0.09 15.37 11.23
#